data_AF-A0A1Q7JGM6-F1
#
_entry.id   AF-A0A1Q7JGM6-F1
#
_cell.length_a   1.000
_cell.length_b   1.000
_cell.length_c   1.000
_cell.angle_alpha   90.00
_cell.angle_beta   90.00
_cell.angle_gamma   90.00
#
_symmetry.space_group_name_H-M   'P 1'
#
loop_
_entity.id
_entity.type
_entity.pdbx_description
1 polymer ?
#
loop_
_entity_poly.entity_id
_entity_poly.type
_entity_poly.pdbx_seq_one_letter_code
_entity_poly.pdbx_strand_id
1 'polypeptide(L)'
;MSEKAIVCACEDVSVHDIDDAIEHGYPDIESLKRYTGLGTGPCQGKSCEVGAMRICAQRNAVPPPAQVPFRARPPLAPTSMAAYAGLPAGVTGARHPTAGLRPTWGRGAHPLQPPAPLPGSADIVIVGGGIMGLALAWNLAGRGAGRVLALERGYLCEGASGRNGGGVRAQWTTPTLIELAKESIAFMARFAQELGINVWLRRGGYLFLAHDDETLRRIEYGAELQKRHGLATRVITPGEAGEIVPQLDTSKFLAASWNPEDGVVFPWPFLWGYADGARRRGAQVETFTRVTGIEVSGGRVRGVQTDRGRVTADRVVIAAGAWSPTVARLAGVQLPNVPYRHEIVSSEPLKPFLGPLVSMLGTGLYFSQSMRGEIVGGMGDPDEEPGLNQTSSLRFLARYGRALSELVPQLGAVKLLRQWAGCYDVTPDHSPVLGETPGVAGLLQMSGFVGHGFMMAPAVARRMAEWMGGAKDEIFERYSVRRFAEGRLIKETFIIG
;
A
#
# COMPACT_ATOMS: atom_id res chain seq x y z
N MET A 1 31.27 17.91 5.76
CA MET A 1 31.58 16.48 5.98
C MET A 1 32.02 15.90 4.64
N SER A 2 32.91 14.92 4.63
CA SER A 2 33.25 14.21 3.38
C SER A 2 32.01 13.55 2.81
N GLU A 3 31.78 13.64 1.49
CA GLU A 3 30.63 13.00 0.80
C GLU A 3 30.61 11.48 1.02
N LYS A 4 31.79 10.87 1.17
CA LYS A 4 31.97 9.43 1.40
C LYS A 4 31.79 9.02 2.87
N ALA A 5 31.49 9.95 3.78
CA ALA A 5 31.31 9.62 5.18
C ALA A 5 30.02 8.80 5.36
N ILE A 6 30.11 7.65 6.01
CA ILE A 6 28.96 6.79 6.30
C ILE A 6 28.17 7.37 7.46
N VAL A 7 26.87 7.61 7.23
CA VAL A 7 25.90 8.09 8.22
C VAL A 7 25.15 6.91 8.84
N CYS A 8 24.79 5.90 8.05
CA CYS A 8 24.14 4.67 8.52
C CYS A 8 24.93 3.44 8.13
N ALA A 9 25.76 2.92 9.03
CA ALA A 9 26.56 1.71 8.79
C ALA A 9 25.72 0.45 8.57
N CYS A 10 24.49 0.38 9.12
CA CYS A 10 23.64 -0.80 8.96
C CYS A 10 23.09 -0.95 7.53
N GLU A 11 22.95 0.15 6.81
CA GLU A 11 22.26 0.23 5.51
C GLU A 11 23.19 0.83 4.44
N ASP A 12 24.47 1.00 4.77
CA ASP A 12 25.52 1.59 3.93
C ASP A 12 25.17 2.96 3.34
N VAL A 13 24.47 3.81 4.13
CA VAL A 13 24.05 5.15 3.68
C VAL A 13 25.13 6.17 4.00
N SER A 14 25.60 6.87 2.99
CA SER A 14 26.60 7.94 3.05
C SER A 14 25.97 9.35 3.14
N VAL A 15 26.81 10.37 3.32
CA VAL A 15 26.39 11.78 3.21
C VAL A 15 25.92 12.09 1.80
N HIS A 16 26.58 11.55 0.78
CA HIS A 16 26.18 11.72 -0.62
C HIS A 16 24.75 11.24 -0.89
N ASP A 17 24.38 10.07 -0.36
CA ASP A 17 23.03 9.52 -0.54
C ASP A 17 21.95 10.40 0.13
N ILE A 18 22.29 11.05 1.24
CA ILE A 18 21.38 12.02 1.89
C ILE A 18 21.26 13.29 1.05
N ASP A 19 22.38 13.81 0.53
CA ASP A 19 22.39 15.00 -0.32
C ASP A 19 21.57 14.76 -1.61
N ASP A 20 21.77 13.61 -2.27
CA ASP A 20 20.99 13.18 -3.45
C ASP A 20 19.48 13.08 -3.15
N ALA A 21 19.12 12.50 -2.00
CA ALA A 21 17.71 12.41 -1.60
C ALA A 21 17.08 13.80 -1.35
N ILE A 22 17.82 14.74 -0.76
CA ILE A 22 17.36 16.13 -0.57
C ILE A 22 17.12 16.80 -1.92
N GLU A 23 18.04 16.64 -2.88
CA GLU A 23 17.90 17.19 -4.23
C GLU A 23 16.66 16.65 -4.96
N HIS A 24 16.31 15.38 -4.72
CA HIS A 24 15.09 14.75 -5.22
C HIS A 24 13.81 15.14 -4.46
N GLY A 25 13.89 16.08 -3.52
CA GLY A 25 12.74 16.60 -2.77
C GLY A 25 12.32 15.74 -1.58
N TYR A 26 13.26 15.00 -0.98
CA TYR A 26 13.07 14.23 0.25
C TYR A 26 13.88 14.84 1.41
N PRO A 27 13.54 16.07 1.87
CA PRO A 27 14.42 16.85 2.75
C PRO A 27 14.38 16.43 4.23
N ASP A 28 13.44 15.58 4.63
CA ASP A 28 13.14 15.26 6.03
C ASP A 28 13.50 13.82 6.41
N ILE A 29 13.64 13.56 7.71
CA ILE A 29 14.09 12.27 8.24
C ILE A 29 13.21 11.09 7.82
N GLU A 30 11.89 11.25 7.74
CA GLU A 30 11.01 10.15 7.36
C GLU A 30 11.03 9.90 5.85
N SER A 31 11.18 10.94 5.02
CA SER A 31 11.35 10.76 3.58
C SER A 31 12.74 10.22 3.23
N LEU A 32 13.81 10.72 3.86
CA LEU A 32 15.17 10.19 3.73
C LEU A 32 15.25 8.71 4.09
N LYS A 33 14.65 8.31 5.22
CA LYS A 33 14.56 6.90 5.66
C LYS A 33 13.95 6.01 4.59
N ARG A 34 12.93 6.51 3.89
CA ARG A 34 12.25 5.74 2.86
C ARG A 34 13.09 5.67 1.60
N TYR A 35 13.68 6.78 1.20
CA TYR A 35 14.47 6.88 -0.02
C TYR A 35 15.78 6.07 0.08
N THR A 36 16.57 6.31 1.13
CA THR A 36 17.92 5.72 1.29
C THR A 36 17.93 4.42 2.10
N GLY A 37 16.87 4.15 2.87
CA GLY A 37 16.87 3.08 3.87
C GLY A 37 17.53 3.45 5.20
N LEU A 38 18.05 4.68 5.40
CA LEU A 38 18.70 4.98 6.68
C LEU A 38 17.77 4.74 7.89
N GLY A 39 18.33 4.20 8.96
CA GLY A 39 17.56 3.81 10.13
C GLY A 39 16.66 2.59 9.91
N THR A 40 16.76 1.93 8.74
CA THR A 40 16.13 0.63 8.50
C THR A 40 16.93 -0.59 9.01
N GLY A 41 18.09 -0.35 9.61
CA GLY A 41 18.93 -1.42 10.15
C GLY A 41 18.51 -1.99 11.50
N PRO A 42 19.24 -3.00 12.01
CA PRO A 42 18.99 -3.63 13.31
C PRO A 42 19.02 -2.66 14.49
N CYS A 43 19.80 -1.57 14.41
CA CYS A 43 19.84 -0.53 15.43
C CYS A 43 18.56 0.33 15.50
N GLN A 44 17.65 0.22 14.51
CA GLN A 44 16.42 1.01 14.40
C GLN A 44 16.65 2.52 14.35
N GLY A 45 17.75 2.96 13.74
CA GLY A 45 18.07 4.38 13.57
C GLY A 45 18.80 5.03 14.75
N LYS A 46 18.95 4.34 15.89
CA LYS A 46 19.60 4.85 17.10
C LYS A 46 21.01 5.42 16.86
N SER A 47 21.73 4.91 15.85
CA SER A 47 23.10 5.34 15.54
C SER A 47 23.17 6.46 14.50
N CYS A 48 22.22 6.53 13.55
CA CYS A 48 22.32 7.43 12.39
C CYS A 48 21.40 8.65 12.45
N GLU A 49 20.38 8.62 13.31
CA GLU A 49 19.33 9.64 13.41
C GLU A 49 19.88 11.06 13.63
N VAL A 50 20.66 11.25 14.69
CA VAL A 50 21.22 12.57 15.04
C VAL A 50 22.15 13.09 13.95
N GLY A 51 22.92 12.19 13.32
CA GLY A 51 23.79 12.54 12.19
C GLY A 51 22.99 13.04 10.99
N ALA A 52 21.96 12.31 10.59
CA ALA A 52 21.08 12.68 9.49
C ALA A 52 20.34 14.01 9.77
N MET A 53 19.81 14.18 10.98
CA MET A 53 19.15 15.42 11.41
C MET A 53 20.07 16.64 11.30
N ARG A 54 21.34 16.47 11.71
CA ARG A 54 22.35 17.51 11.58
C ARG A 54 22.63 17.85 10.11
N ILE A 55 22.70 16.86 9.23
CA ILE A 55 22.90 17.08 7.78
C ILE A 55 21.71 17.87 7.20
N CYS A 56 20.47 17.44 7.46
CA CYS A 56 19.26 18.15 7.03
C CYS A 56 19.25 19.62 7.48
N ALA A 57 19.64 19.87 8.75
CA ALA A 57 19.74 21.23 9.28
C ALA A 57 20.79 22.07 8.55
N GLN A 58 21.97 21.50 8.30
CA GLN A 58 23.08 22.19 7.63
C GLN A 58 22.78 22.51 6.16
N ARG A 59 21.94 21.71 5.50
CA ARG A 59 21.48 21.94 4.12
C ARG A 59 20.30 22.90 4.02
N ASN A 60 19.83 23.46 5.14
CA ASN A 60 18.59 24.23 5.22
C ASN A 60 17.38 23.50 4.62
N ALA A 61 17.41 22.16 4.62
CA ALA A 61 16.37 21.33 4.03
C ALA A 61 15.12 21.32 4.93
N VAL A 62 15.32 21.25 6.25
CA VAL A 62 14.27 21.36 7.27
C VAL A 62 14.82 22.08 8.50
N PRO A 63 14.17 23.14 9.01
CA PRO A 63 14.59 23.84 10.23
C PRO A 63 14.71 22.87 11.41
N PRO A 64 15.69 23.01 12.32
CA PRO A 64 15.84 22.08 13.45
C PRO A 64 14.58 21.82 14.28
N PRO A 65 13.73 22.83 14.59
CA PRO A 65 12.47 22.60 15.33
C PRO A 65 11.41 21.81 14.55
N ALA A 66 11.54 21.77 13.22
CA ALA A 66 10.64 21.09 12.30
C ALA A 66 11.07 19.65 12.01
N GLN A 67 12.27 19.25 12.44
CA GLN A 67 12.76 17.90 12.23
C GLN A 67 12.09 16.94 13.21
N VAL A 68 11.41 15.95 12.66
CA VAL A 68 10.77 14.90 13.42
C VAL A 68 11.71 13.69 13.47
N PRO A 69 12.04 13.17 14.67
CA PRO A 69 12.85 11.97 14.81
C PRO A 69 12.21 10.77 14.11
N PHE A 70 12.98 9.70 13.87
CA PHE A 70 12.45 8.46 13.34
C PHE A 70 11.27 8.00 14.19
N ARG A 71 10.18 7.63 13.52
CA ARG A 71 9.12 6.89 14.21
C ARG A 71 9.69 5.54 14.62
N ALA A 72 9.94 5.37 15.92
CA ALA A 72 10.29 4.08 16.50
C ALA A 72 9.23 3.05 16.10
N ARG A 73 9.65 2.00 15.42
CA ARG A 73 8.77 0.89 15.05
C ARG A 73 9.03 -0.23 16.05
N PRO A 74 8.00 -0.73 16.75
CA PRO A 74 8.18 -1.94 17.55
C PRO A 74 8.67 -3.09 16.64
N PRO A 75 9.38 -4.08 17.19
CA PRO A 75 9.81 -4.12 18.57
C PRO A 75 11.00 -3.20 18.89
N LEU A 76 11.12 -2.80 20.16
CA LEU A 76 12.19 -1.89 20.63
C LEU A 76 13.59 -2.47 20.38
N ALA A 77 13.71 -3.79 20.47
CA ALA A 77 14.90 -4.57 20.16
C ALA A 77 14.53 -5.76 19.27
N PRO A 78 15.41 -6.13 18.31
CA PRO A 78 15.25 -7.34 17.52
C PRO A 78 15.00 -8.56 18.41
N THR A 79 13.89 -9.24 18.20
CA THR A 79 13.43 -10.36 19.04
C THR A 79 12.91 -11.48 18.13
N SER A 80 13.24 -12.74 18.44
CA SER A 80 12.90 -13.90 17.62
C SER A 80 11.38 -14.11 17.49
N MET A 81 10.92 -14.59 16.33
CA MET A 81 9.51 -14.94 16.10
C MET A 81 8.96 -15.93 17.14
N ALA A 82 9.74 -16.94 17.53
CA ALA A 82 9.35 -17.93 18.53
C ALA A 82 9.10 -17.30 19.92
N ALA A 83 9.88 -16.28 20.31
CA ALA A 83 9.67 -15.57 21.57
C ALA A 83 8.33 -14.81 21.57
N TYR A 84 7.93 -14.22 20.43
CA TYR A 84 6.60 -13.63 20.30
C TYR A 84 5.49 -14.69 20.30
N ALA A 85 5.70 -15.80 19.59
CA ALA A 85 4.74 -16.91 19.52
C ALA A 85 4.39 -17.49 20.91
N GLY A 86 5.37 -17.47 21.83
CA GLY A 86 5.26 -17.92 23.22
C GLY A 86 4.68 -16.90 24.20
N LEU A 87 4.25 -15.71 23.76
CA LEU A 87 3.65 -14.73 24.66
C LEU A 87 2.33 -15.26 25.28
N PRO A 88 2.12 -15.10 26.60
CA PRO A 88 0.88 -15.54 27.26
C PRO A 88 -0.35 -14.79 26.75
N ALA A 89 -1.50 -15.47 26.75
CA ALA A 89 -2.78 -14.88 26.32
C ALA A 89 -3.15 -13.60 27.10
N GLY A 90 -2.80 -13.51 28.39
CA GLY A 90 -3.02 -12.30 29.20
C GLY A 90 -2.19 -11.09 28.75
N VAL A 91 -1.03 -11.31 28.13
CA VAL A 91 -0.19 -10.24 27.56
C VAL A 91 -0.70 -9.84 26.19
N THR A 92 -1.09 -10.80 25.35
CA THR A 92 -1.58 -10.55 23.98
C THR A 92 -3.03 -10.06 23.94
N GLY A 93 -3.83 -10.37 24.97
CA GLY A 93 -5.23 -10.01 25.07
C GLY A 93 -5.48 -8.60 25.63
N ALA A 94 -4.46 -7.99 26.25
CA ALA A 94 -4.55 -6.59 26.64
C ALA A 94 -4.66 -5.73 25.37
N ARG A 95 -5.72 -4.93 25.27
CA ARG A 95 -5.78 -3.80 24.32
C ARG A 95 -4.68 -2.84 24.73
N HIS A 96 -3.44 -3.08 24.30
CA HIS A 96 -2.33 -2.21 24.62
C HIS A 96 -2.71 -0.79 24.18
N PRO A 97 -2.50 0.22 25.03
CA PRO A 97 -2.69 1.61 24.62
C PRO A 97 -1.88 1.81 23.35
N THR A 98 -2.56 2.27 22.30
CA THR A 98 -2.05 2.54 20.95
C THR A 98 -0.54 2.79 20.95
N ALA A 99 0.25 1.77 20.59
CA ALA A 99 1.70 1.93 20.45
C ALA A 99 1.97 2.65 19.11
N GLY A 100 2.37 3.91 19.23
CA GLY A 100 2.63 4.80 18.11
C GLY A 100 2.07 6.18 18.46
N LEU A 101 2.96 7.17 18.53
CA LEU A 101 2.53 8.57 18.55
C LEU A 101 1.53 8.74 17.41
N ARG A 102 0.27 9.09 17.74
CA ARG A 102 -0.58 9.77 16.77
C ARG A 102 0.26 10.95 16.33
N PRO A 103 0.52 11.15 15.04
CA PRO A 103 1.11 12.41 14.65
C PRO A 103 0.09 13.48 15.03
N THR A 104 0.30 14.11 16.17
CA THR A 104 -0.41 15.30 16.60
C THR A 104 0.15 16.41 15.75
N TRP A 105 -0.22 16.41 14.47
CA TRP A 105 -0.05 17.57 13.63
C TRP A 105 -0.91 18.65 14.30
N GLY A 106 -0.26 19.62 14.93
CA GLY A 106 -0.94 20.73 15.59
C GLY A 106 -1.87 21.47 14.61
N ARG A 107 -2.66 22.42 15.10
CA ARG A 107 -3.58 23.21 14.27
C ARG A 107 -2.88 24.20 13.31
N GLY A 108 -1.55 24.13 13.18
CA GLY A 108 -0.75 24.99 12.29
C GLY A 108 -0.32 24.28 11.01
N ALA A 109 0.25 25.05 10.08
CA ALA A 109 0.84 24.53 8.85
C ALA A 109 1.88 23.44 9.16
N HIS A 110 1.86 22.36 8.39
CA HIS A 110 2.87 21.31 8.55
C HIS A 110 4.25 21.88 8.21
N PRO A 111 5.33 21.59 8.97
CA PRO A 111 6.63 22.21 8.69
C PRO A 111 7.22 21.87 7.30
N LEU A 112 6.79 20.76 6.71
CA LEU A 112 7.13 20.33 5.35
C LEU A 112 6.12 20.76 4.28
N GLN A 113 5.15 21.62 4.66
CA GLN A 113 4.17 22.13 3.72
C GLN A 113 4.86 23.01 2.67
N PRO A 114 4.59 22.80 1.36
CA PRO A 114 5.17 23.64 0.33
C PRO A 114 4.75 25.12 0.50
N PRO A 115 5.68 26.08 0.36
CA PRO A 115 5.39 27.50 0.57
C PRO A 115 4.60 28.13 -0.58
N ALA A 116 4.68 27.56 -1.78
CA ALA A 116 3.95 28.06 -2.94
C ALA A 116 2.43 27.97 -2.70
N PRO A 117 1.64 28.97 -3.14
CA PRO A 117 0.19 28.88 -3.06
C PRO A 117 -0.34 27.80 -4.01
N LEU A 118 -1.49 27.21 -3.66
CA LEU A 118 -2.22 26.34 -4.59
C LEU A 118 -2.73 27.14 -5.80
N PRO A 119 -2.91 26.50 -6.97
CA PRO A 119 -3.58 27.14 -8.09
C PRO A 119 -5.03 27.45 -7.71
N GLY A 120 -5.55 28.61 -8.13
CA GLY A 120 -6.95 28.99 -7.84
C GLY A 120 -8.00 28.11 -8.52
N SER A 121 -7.61 27.37 -9.58
CA SER A 121 -8.48 26.45 -10.31
C SER A 121 -7.69 25.30 -10.94
N ALA A 122 -8.33 24.14 -11.06
CA ALA A 122 -7.88 22.96 -11.79
C ALA A 122 -9.07 22.32 -12.50
N ASP A 123 -8.85 21.66 -13.64
CA ASP A 123 -9.94 21.01 -14.36
C ASP A 123 -10.32 19.68 -13.69
N ILE A 124 -9.32 19.02 -13.09
CA ILE A 124 -9.47 17.77 -12.34
C ILE A 124 -8.67 17.85 -11.03
N VAL A 125 -9.34 17.66 -9.91
CA VAL A 125 -8.72 17.47 -8.59
C VAL A 125 -8.79 16.01 -8.19
N ILE A 126 -7.67 15.44 -7.75
CA ILE A 126 -7.57 14.07 -7.22
C ILE A 126 -7.26 14.15 -5.73
N VAL A 127 -8.12 13.59 -4.89
CA VAL A 127 -7.95 13.58 -3.43
C VAL A 127 -7.30 12.27 -3.00
N GLY A 128 -6.02 12.33 -2.64
CA GLY A 128 -5.20 11.21 -2.18
C GLY A 128 -3.97 10.96 -3.07
N GLY A 129 -2.77 11.04 -2.49
CA GLY A 129 -1.49 10.73 -3.13
C GLY A 129 -1.06 9.27 -2.96
N GLY A 130 -2.03 8.36 -2.85
CA GLY A 130 -1.77 6.92 -2.91
C GLY A 130 -1.51 6.47 -4.35
N ILE A 131 -1.20 5.18 -4.52
CA ILE A 131 -0.88 4.62 -5.85
C ILE A 131 -2.00 4.84 -6.88
N MET A 132 -3.27 4.77 -6.47
CA MET A 132 -4.42 5.02 -7.35
C MET A 132 -4.45 6.47 -7.84
N GLY A 133 -4.35 7.43 -6.92
CA GLY A 133 -4.40 8.85 -7.27
C GLY A 133 -3.21 9.31 -8.11
N LEU A 134 -1.99 8.85 -7.78
CA LEU A 134 -0.78 9.19 -8.53
C LEU A 134 -0.77 8.54 -9.93
N ALA A 135 -1.15 7.26 -10.03
CA ALA A 135 -1.26 6.60 -11.34
C ALA A 135 -2.33 7.27 -12.21
N LEU A 136 -3.44 7.72 -11.62
CA LEU A 136 -4.49 8.44 -12.34
C LEU A 136 -3.98 9.81 -12.81
N ALA A 137 -3.28 10.55 -11.94
CA ALA A 137 -2.69 11.84 -12.29
C ALA A 137 -1.72 11.70 -13.49
N TRP A 138 -0.86 10.68 -13.46
CA TRP A 138 0.11 10.39 -14.53
C TRP A 138 -0.57 10.07 -15.87
N ASN A 139 -1.65 9.28 -15.84
CA ASN A 139 -2.41 8.92 -17.04
C ASN A 139 -3.21 10.11 -17.60
N LEU A 140 -3.89 10.88 -16.74
CA LEU A 140 -4.67 12.05 -17.15
C LEU A 140 -3.76 13.13 -17.76
N ALA A 141 -2.63 13.42 -17.12
CA ALA A 141 -1.67 14.40 -17.64
C ALA A 141 -1.04 13.95 -18.96
N GLY A 142 -0.68 12.65 -19.08
CA GLY A 142 -0.16 12.09 -20.33
C GLY A 142 -1.16 12.10 -21.48
N ARG A 143 -2.46 12.21 -21.19
CA ARG A 143 -3.55 12.33 -22.15
C ARG A 143 -3.92 13.79 -22.46
N GLY A 144 -3.25 14.77 -21.84
CA GLY A 144 -3.60 16.18 -21.99
C GLY A 144 -5.01 16.50 -21.48
N ALA A 145 -5.48 15.84 -20.42
CA ALA A 145 -6.85 15.99 -19.89
C ALA A 145 -7.10 17.31 -19.13
N GLY A 146 -6.32 18.36 -19.43
CA GLY A 146 -6.34 19.66 -18.75
C GLY A 146 -5.42 19.73 -17.53
N ARG A 147 -5.69 20.68 -16.65
CA ARG A 147 -4.94 20.96 -15.42
C ARG A 147 -5.33 19.96 -14.34
N VAL A 148 -4.42 19.03 -14.05
CA VAL A 148 -4.60 17.97 -13.05
C VAL A 148 -3.87 18.36 -11.76
N LEU A 149 -4.58 18.34 -10.63
CA LEU A 149 -4.04 18.60 -9.30
C LEU A 149 -4.32 17.41 -8.37
N ALA A 150 -3.27 16.73 -7.92
CA ALA A 150 -3.35 15.70 -6.89
C ALA A 150 -2.98 16.28 -5.52
N LEU A 151 -3.86 16.07 -4.53
CA LEU A 151 -3.71 16.58 -3.16
C LEU A 151 -3.50 15.43 -2.18
N GLU A 152 -2.38 15.44 -1.47
CA GLU A 152 -2.05 14.48 -0.42
C GLU A 152 -1.91 15.19 0.92
N ARG A 153 -2.62 14.71 1.94
CA ARG A 153 -2.65 15.37 3.26
C ARG A 153 -1.33 15.26 4.03
N GLY A 154 -0.47 14.30 3.70
CA GLY A 154 0.79 14.00 4.37
C GLY A 154 1.93 13.87 3.38
N TYR A 155 2.84 12.96 3.65
CA TYR A 155 3.90 12.57 2.72
C TYR A 155 3.44 11.41 1.81
N LEU A 156 4.01 11.29 0.62
CA LEU A 156 3.75 10.14 -0.26
C LEU A 156 4.17 8.84 0.43
N CYS A 157 3.45 7.74 0.23
CA CYS A 157 3.64 6.48 0.98
C CYS A 157 3.15 6.49 2.44
N GLU A 158 2.45 7.54 2.90
CA GLU A 158 1.83 7.51 4.24
C GLU A 158 0.70 6.48 4.33
N GLY A 159 -0.11 6.32 3.28
CA GLY A 159 -1.26 5.41 3.24
C GLY A 159 -0.93 3.92 3.04
N ALA A 160 -1.95 3.12 2.73
CA ALA A 160 -1.81 1.66 2.50
C ALA A 160 -0.80 1.33 1.40
N SER A 161 -0.71 2.16 0.36
CA SER A 161 0.22 1.98 -0.75
C SER A 161 1.69 1.95 -0.33
N GLY A 162 2.06 2.64 0.75
CA GLY A 162 3.42 2.62 1.30
C GLY A 162 3.63 1.67 2.46
N ARG A 163 2.59 0.91 2.84
CA ARG A 163 2.58 0.05 4.03
C ARG A 163 2.23 -1.40 3.71
N ASN A 164 2.01 -1.78 2.46
CA ASN A 164 1.67 -3.16 2.09
C ASN A 164 2.93 -4.06 2.01
N GLY A 165 2.71 -5.37 1.94
CA GLY A 165 3.77 -6.37 1.86
C GLY A 165 4.35 -6.61 0.46
N GLY A 166 3.95 -5.85 -0.57
CA GLY A 166 4.55 -5.88 -1.90
C GLY A 166 4.12 -7.03 -2.82
N GLY A 167 3.17 -7.89 -2.42
CA GLY A 167 2.67 -8.96 -3.27
C GLY A 167 1.89 -8.46 -4.50
N VAL A 168 2.17 -9.03 -5.67
CA VAL A 168 1.46 -8.76 -6.93
C VAL A 168 1.08 -10.08 -7.59
N ARG A 169 -0.20 -10.26 -7.92
CA ARG A 169 -0.72 -11.53 -8.45
C ARG A 169 -1.93 -11.38 -9.36
N ALA A 170 -2.12 -12.35 -10.25
CA ALA A 170 -3.27 -12.48 -11.13
C ALA A 170 -4.27 -13.57 -10.70
N GLN A 171 -3.93 -14.38 -9.69
CA GLN A 171 -4.85 -15.40 -9.17
C GLN A 171 -6.05 -14.73 -8.48
N TRP A 172 -7.20 -14.61 -9.13
CA TRP A 172 -8.45 -14.03 -8.58
C TRP A 172 -9.65 -14.95 -8.85
N THR A 173 -10.81 -14.69 -8.22
CA THR A 173 -12.05 -15.47 -8.45
C THR A 173 -13.09 -14.76 -9.31
N THR A 174 -12.73 -13.60 -9.87
CA THR A 174 -13.57 -12.86 -10.80
C THR A 174 -12.83 -12.58 -12.12
N PRO A 175 -13.46 -12.82 -13.29
CA PRO A 175 -12.85 -12.56 -14.61
C PRO A 175 -12.23 -11.18 -14.75
N THR A 176 -12.95 -10.16 -14.27
CA THR A 176 -12.54 -8.75 -14.38
C THR A 176 -11.26 -8.47 -13.60
N LEU A 177 -11.12 -8.99 -12.37
CA LEU A 177 -9.92 -8.78 -11.57
C LEU A 177 -8.73 -9.58 -12.11
N ILE A 178 -8.95 -10.76 -12.71
CA ILE A 178 -7.92 -11.52 -13.43
C ILE A 178 -7.32 -10.67 -14.56
N GLU A 179 -8.16 -10.11 -15.44
CA GLU A 179 -7.66 -9.32 -16.57
C GLU A 179 -6.99 -8.01 -16.14
N LEU A 180 -7.56 -7.30 -15.16
CA LEU A 180 -6.93 -6.09 -14.60
C LEU A 180 -5.56 -6.38 -13.97
N ALA A 181 -5.42 -7.51 -13.29
CA ALA A 181 -4.15 -7.92 -12.70
C ALA A 181 -3.12 -8.31 -13.75
N LYS A 182 -3.50 -9.06 -14.80
CA LYS A 182 -2.62 -9.39 -15.93
C LYS A 182 -2.08 -8.13 -16.61
N GLU A 183 -2.96 -7.18 -16.93
CA GLU A 183 -2.57 -5.88 -17.49
C GLU A 183 -1.61 -5.13 -16.58
N SER A 184 -1.90 -5.14 -15.28
CA SER A 184 -1.08 -4.43 -14.30
C SER A 184 0.31 -5.06 -14.17
N ILE A 185 0.42 -6.38 -14.02
CA ILE A 185 1.71 -7.10 -13.94
C ILE A 185 2.53 -6.91 -15.22
N ALA A 186 1.88 -6.88 -16.39
CA ALA A 186 2.55 -6.58 -17.65
C ALA A 186 3.12 -5.16 -17.69
N PHE A 187 2.38 -4.17 -17.18
CA PHE A 187 2.89 -2.80 -17.05
C PHE A 187 4.03 -2.69 -16.03
N MET A 188 3.92 -3.38 -14.89
CA MET A 188 4.97 -3.38 -13.85
C MET A 188 6.32 -3.85 -14.40
N ALA A 189 6.33 -4.82 -15.31
CA ALA A 189 7.54 -5.30 -15.96
C ALA A 189 8.23 -4.24 -16.84
N ARG A 190 7.49 -3.25 -17.34
CA ARG A 190 8.02 -2.13 -18.14
C ARG A 190 8.12 -0.82 -17.34
N PHE A 191 7.76 -0.82 -16.06
CA PHE A 191 7.67 0.40 -15.24
C PHE A 191 8.99 1.20 -15.23
N ALA A 192 10.12 0.50 -15.11
CA ALA A 192 11.44 1.13 -15.13
C ALA A 192 11.74 1.84 -16.45
N GLN A 193 11.32 1.26 -17.58
CA GLN A 193 11.50 1.85 -18.91
C GLN A 193 10.59 3.08 -19.09
N GLU A 194 9.37 3.01 -18.59
CA GLU A 194 8.34 4.04 -18.76
C GLU A 194 8.52 5.25 -17.82
N LEU A 195 9.00 5.01 -16.59
CA LEU A 195 9.01 6.00 -15.51
C LEU A 195 10.40 6.29 -14.95
N GLY A 196 11.42 5.57 -15.40
CA GLY A 196 12.82 5.82 -15.03
C GLY A 196 13.21 5.32 -13.64
N ILE A 197 12.37 4.50 -12.99
CA ILE A 197 12.66 3.96 -11.65
C ILE A 197 12.33 2.47 -11.55
N ASN A 198 13.24 1.69 -11.00
CA ASN A 198 13.07 0.25 -10.85
C ASN A 198 12.22 -0.07 -9.61
N VAL A 199 11.16 -0.86 -9.82
CA VAL A 199 10.22 -1.28 -8.77
C VAL A 199 10.58 -2.60 -8.10
N TRP A 200 11.71 -3.19 -8.50
CA TRP A 200 12.24 -4.45 -7.97
C TRP A 200 11.23 -5.58 -8.10
N LEU A 201 10.53 -5.64 -9.25
CA LEU A 201 9.64 -6.74 -9.56
C LEU A 201 10.45 -8.02 -9.66
N ARG A 202 10.18 -8.94 -8.74
CA ARG A 202 10.69 -10.31 -8.76
C ARG A 202 9.54 -11.26 -9.03
N ARG A 203 9.56 -11.88 -10.21
CA ARG A 203 8.69 -13.00 -10.54
C ARG A 203 9.28 -14.27 -9.92
N GLY A 204 8.81 -14.55 -8.72
CA GLY A 204 9.09 -15.78 -7.99
C GLY A 204 7.86 -16.62 -7.75
N GLY A 205 6.69 -16.19 -8.25
CA GLY A 205 5.38 -16.79 -8.12
C GLY A 205 4.65 -16.53 -6.80
N TYR A 206 3.45 -17.12 -6.70
CA TYR A 206 2.59 -17.04 -5.51
C TYR A 206 2.00 -18.42 -5.18
N LEU A 207 2.16 -18.85 -3.93
CA LEU A 207 1.55 -20.06 -3.37
C LEU A 207 0.39 -19.69 -2.44
N PHE A 208 -0.82 -20.11 -2.80
CA PHE A 208 -1.96 -20.14 -1.86
C PHE A 208 -2.11 -21.55 -1.31
N LEU A 209 -1.93 -21.72 -0.02
CA LEU A 209 -2.05 -22.99 0.67
C LEU A 209 -3.48 -23.14 1.22
N ALA A 210 -4.07 -24.33 1.06
CA ALA A 210 -5.35 -24.70 1.66
C ALA A 210 -5.15 -25.57 2.89
N HIS A 211 -5.58 -25.10 4.07
CA HIS A 211 -5.52 -25.89 5.31
C HIS A 211 -6.76 -26.76 5.55
N ASP A 212 -7.85 -26.53 4.81
CA ASP A 212 -9.11 -27.26 4.94
C ASP A 212 -9.79 -27.48 3.57
N ASP A 213 -10.79 -28.35 3.56
CA ASP A 213 -11.53 -28.73 2.34
C ASP A 213 -12.30 -27.56 1.71
N GLU A 214 -12.73 -26.59 2.51
CA GLU A 214 -13.42 -25.40 1.99
C GLU A 214 -12.48 -24.53 1.16
N THR A 215 -11.29 -24.28 1.71
CA THR A 215 -10.23 -23.53 1.06
C THR A 215 -9.69 -24.27 -0.16
N LEU A 216 -9.62 -25.61 -0.12
CA LEU A 216 -9.27 -26.45 -1.26
C LEU A 216 -10.25 -26.26 -2.42
N ARG A 217 -11.56 -26.40 -2.17
CA ARG A 217 -12.59 -26.20 -3.20
C ARG A 217 -12.51 -24.81 -3.84
N ARG A 218 -12.21 -23.78 -3.04
CA ARG A 218 -12.02 -22.40 -3.55
C ARG A 218 -10.79 -22.29 -4.44
N ILE A 219 -9.68 -22.92 -4.07
CA ILE A 219 -8.47 -23.00 -4.89
C ILE A 219 -8.74 -23.71 -6.21
N GLU A 220 -9.42 -24.86 -6.19
CA GLU A 220 -9.74 -25.65 -7.40
C GLU A 220 -10.64 -24.86 -8.36
N TYR A 221 -11.70 -24.25 -7.83
CA TYR A 221 -12.57 -23.38 -8.62
C TYR A 221 -11.79 -22.19 -9.23
N GLY A 222 -10.97 -21.53 -8.41
CA GLY A 222 -10.15 -20.41 -8.83
C GLY A 222 -9.16 -20.80 -9.93
N ALA A 223 -8.45 -21.91 -9.78
CA ALA A 223 -7.47 -22.38 -10.74
C ALA A 223 -8.09 -22.68 -12.11
N GLU A 224 -9.26 -23.32 -12.15
CA GLU A 224 -9.98 -23.58 -13.41
C GLU A 224 -10.41 -22.29 -14.10
N LEU A 225 -10.94 -21.32 -13.35
CA LEU A 225 -11.29 -20.01 -13.90
C LEU A 225 -10.05 -19.29 -14.45
N GLN A 226 -8.98 -19.24 -13.67
CA GLN A 226 -7.73 -18.58 -14.00
C GLN A 226 -7.09 -19.18 -15.27
N LYS A 227 -7.12 -20.51 -15.41
CA LYS A 227 -6.67 -21.22 -16.61
C LYS A 227 -7.47 -20.85 -17.85
N ARG A 228 -8.80 -20.71 -17.75
CA ARG A 228 -9.65 -20.24 -18.88
C ARG A 228 -9.31 -18.81 -19.32
N HIS A 229 -8.77 -18.02 -18.41
CA HIS A 229 -8.27 -16.67 -18.66
C HIS A 229 -6.77 -16.62 -19.04
N GLY A 230 -6.16 -17.77 -19.33
CA GLY A 230 -4.79 -17.88 -19.84
C GLY A 230 -3.69 -17.76 -18.78
N LEU A 231 -4.01 -17.91 -17.50
CA LEU A 231 -3.00 -17.96 -16.45
C LEU A 231 -2.37 -19.35 -16.33
N ALA A 232 -1.08 -19.40 -16.00
CA ALA A 232 -0.33 -20.64 -15.74
C ALA A 232 -0.61 -21.25 -14.35
N THR A 233 -1.75 -20.93 -13.73
CA THR A 233 -2.11 -21.41 -12.40
C THR A 233 -2.32 -22.93 -12.41
N ARG A 234 -1.76 -23.62 -11.42
CA ARG A 234 -1.95 -25.06 -11.18
C ARG A 234 -2.33 -25.31 -9.73
N VAL A 235 -3.23 -26.27 -9.48
CA VAL A 235 -3.37 -26.89 -8.16
C VAL A 235 -2.29 -27.95 -8.04
N ILE A 236 -1.52 -27.92 -6.96
CA ILE A 236 -0.38 -28.80 -6.72
C ILE A 236 -0.50 -29.45 -5.33
N THR A 237 0.14 -30.60 -5.21
CA THR A 237 0.22 -31.37 -3.96
C THR A 237 1.15 -30.70 -2.94
N PRO A 238 1.07 -31.07 -1.65
CA PRO A 238 2.02 -30.60 -0.64
C PRO A 238 3.48 -30.96 -0.95
N GLY A 239 3.72 -32.14 -1.56
CA GLY A 239 5.06 -32.55 -2.00
C GLY A 239 5.64 -31.60 -3.05
N GLU A 240 4.87 -31.31 -4.10
CA GLU A 240 5.27 -30.35 -5.15
C GLU A 240 5.47 -28.93 -4.58
N ALA A 241 4.66 -28.51 -3.60
CA ALA A 241 4.88 -27.24 -2.92
C ALA A 241 6.20 -27.23 -2.12
N GLY A 242 6.57 -28.36 -1.51
CA GLY A 242 7.86 -28.57 -0.84
C GLY A 242 9.05 -28.57 -1.80
N GLU A 243 8.88 -28.95 -3.06
CA GLU A 243 9.92 -28.80 -4.09
C GLU A 243 10.16 -27.31 -4.42
N ILE A 244 9.11 -26.49 -4.41
CA ILE A 244 9.20 -25.04 -4.67
C ILE A 244 9.76 -24.29 -3.45
N VAL A 245 9.31 -24.63 -2.24
CA VAL A 245 9.78 -24.03 -0.98
C VAL A 245 10.11 -25.15 0.02
N PRO A 246 11.36 -25.64 0.03
CA PRO A 246 11.78 -26.77 0.88
C PRO A 246 11.63 -26.56 2.39
N GLN A 247 11.48 -25.31 2.84
CA GLN A 247 11.34 -24.98 4.25
C GLN A 247 9.89 -25.09 4.76
N LEU A 248 8.90 -25.29 3.88
CA LEU A 248 7.52 -25.49 4.30
C LEU A 248 7.34 -26.83 5.01
N ASP A 249 6.61 -26.82 6.12
CA ASP A 249 6.04 -28.03 6.69
C ASP A 249 4.82 -28.46 5.86
N THR A 250 5.03 -29.43 4.97
CA THR A 250 4.01 -29.94 4.04
C THR A 250 2.89 -30.72 4.72
N SER A 251 3.00 -30.99 6.03
CA SER A 251 1.91 -31.61 6.80
C SER A 251 0.81 -30.63 7.21
N LYS A 252 1.03 -29.31 7.03
CA LYS A 252 0.13 -28.25 7.51
C LYS A 252 -0.97 -27.86 6.53
N PHE A 253 -1.00 -28.43 5.33
CA PHE A 253 -1.96 -28.07 4.29
C PHE A 253 -2.25 -29.24 3.35
N LEU A 254 -3.42 -29.21 2.72
CA LEU A 254 -3.96 -30.28 1.88
C LEU A 254 -3.50 -30.16 0.42
N ALA A 255 -3.41 -28.93 -0.10
CA ALA A 255 -2.94 -28.62 -1.45
C ALA A 255 -2.54 -27.14 -1.54
N ALA A 256 -2.01 -26.74 -2.69
CA ALA A 256 -1.73 -25.34 -2.99
C ALA A 256 -2.15 -24.93 -4.41
N SER A 257 -2.54 -23.67 -4.59
CA SER A 257 -2.57 -23.01 -5.90
C SER A 257 -1.22 -22.36 -6.15
N TRP A 258 -0.65 -22.59 -7.32
CA TRP A 258 0.64 -22.07 -7.74
C TRP A 258 0.54 -21.34 -9.07
N ASN A 259 0.98 -20.08 -9.11
CA ASN A 259 1.21 -19.37 -10.37
C ASN A 259 2.62 -18.78 -10.39
N PRO A 260 3.48 -19.17 -11.37
CA PRO A 260 4.87 -18.71 -11.45
C PRO A 260 5.03 -17.27 -11.98
N GLU A 261 4.00 -16.70 -12.62
CA GLU A 261 4.07 -15.36 -13.22
C GLU A 261 3.79 -14.23 -12.22
N ASP A 262 3.21 -14.60 -11.07
CA ASP A 262 3.01 -13.71 -9.93
C ASP A 262 4.36 -13.36 -9.26
N GLY A 263 4.34 -12.43 -8.32
CA GLY A 263 5.57 -12.07 -7.63
C GLY A 263 5.43 -11.04 -6.54
N VAL A 264 6.55 -10.37 -6.30
CA VAL A 264 6.70 -9.33 -5.28
C VAL A 264 7.41 -8.12 -5.86
N VAL A 265 7.11 -6.95 -5.31
CA VAL A 265 7.74 -5.68 -5.67
C VAL A 265 8.16 -4.93 -4.41
N PHE A 266 9.01 -3.92 -4.57
CA PHE A 266 9.17 -2.90 -3.55
C PHE A 266 8.14 -1.78 -3.78
N PRO A 267 7.23 -1.49 -2.84
CA PRO A 267 6.08 -0.62 -3.13
C PRO A 267 6.41 0.85 -3.37
N TRP A 268 7.41 1.42 -2.69
CA TRP A 268 7.65 2.87 -2.69
C TRP A 268 8.05 3.45 -4.05
N PRO A 269 8.95 2.79 -4.83
CA PRO A 269 9.28 3.22 -6.19
C PRO A 269 8.07 3.42 -7.12
N PHE A 270 6.97 2.69 -6.94
CA PHE A 270 5.76 2.93 -7.73
C PHE A 270 5.19 4.32 -7.49
N LEU A 271 5.09 4.73 -6.23
CA LEU A 271 4.50 6.02 -5.88
C LEU A 271 5.42 7.16 -6.34
N TRP A 272 6.72 7.03 -6.12
CA TRP A 272 7.68 8.04 -6.55
C TRP A 272 7.73 8.17 -8.08
N GLY A 273 7.81 7.04 -8.79
CA GLY A 273 7.78 7.01 -10.25
C GLY A 273 6.53 7.69 -10.79
N TYR A 274 5.34 7.33 -10.30
CA TYR A 274 4.10 7.98 -10.76
C TYR A 274 4.03 9.46 -10.39
N ALA A 275 4.44 9.86 -9.19
CA ALA A 275 4.40 11.27 -8.78
C ALA A 275 5.31 12.14 -9.65
N ASP A 276 6.55 11.71 -9.82
CA ASP A 276 7.55 12.41 -10.64
C ASP A 276 7.19 12.38 -12.13
N GLY A 277 6.75 11.22 -12.64
CA GLY A 277 6.23 11.09 -13.99
C GLY A 277 5.01 11.99 -14.25
N ALA A 278 4.10 12.13 -13.27
CA ALA A 278 2.93 12.99 -13.40
C ALA A 278 3.34 14.47 -13.46
N ARG A 279 4.30 14.87 -12.62
CA ARG A 279 4.89 16.22 -12.63
C ARG A 279 5.56 16.53 -13.96
N ARG A 280 6.37 15.62 -14.51
CA ARG A 280 6.96 15.76 -15.86
C ARG A 280 5.93 15.94 -16.97
N ARG A 281 4.73 15.40 -16.79
CA ARG A 281 3.60 15.53 -17.72
C ARG A 281 2.71 16.76 -17.44
N GLY A 282 3.08 17.60 -16.48
CA GLY A 282 2.38 18.85 -16.16
C GLY A 282 1.29 18.75 -15.09
N ALA A 283 1.10 17.58 -14.45
CA ALA A 283 0.25 17.52 -13.25
C ALA A 283 0.94 18.20 -12.06
N GLN A 284 0.15 18.78 -11.17
CA GLN A 284 0.63 19.25 -9.88
C GLN A 284 0.35 18.20 -8.81
N VAL A 285 1.33 17.90 -7.97
CA VAL A 285 1.22 16.93 -6.86
C VAL A 285 1.65 17.63 -5.58
N GLU A 286 0.67 17.98 -4.76
CA GLU A 286 0.83 18.79 -3.55
C GLU A 286 0.68 17.90 -2.30
N THR A 287 1.80 17.63 -1.64
CA THR A 287 1.84 16.97 -0.33
C THR A 287 1.49 17.92 0.80
N PHE A 288 1.23 17.39 2.00
CA PHE A 288 0.84 18.16 3.18
C PHE A 288 -0.31 19.14 2.93
N THR A 289 -1.28 18.74 2.10
CA THR A 289 -2.43 19.53 1.68
C THR A 289 -3.70 18.73 1.93
N ARG A 290 -4.36 19.01 3.05
CA ARG A 290 -5.56 18.28 3.45
C ARG A 290 -6.79 18.91 2.83
N VAL A 291 -7.55 18.12 2.07
CA VAL A 291 -8.93 18.47 1.72
C VAL A 291 -9.80 18.44 2.97
N THR A 292 -10.43 19.57 3.28
CA THR A 292 -11.29 19.80 4.45
C THR A 292 -12.76 19.98 4.07
N GLY A 293 -13.06 20.20 2.78
CA GLY A 293 -14.43 20.28 2.26
C GLY A 293 -14.49 20.00 0.76
N ILE A 294 -15.65 19.56 0.27
CA ILE A 294 -15.96 19.43 -1.16
C ILE A 294 -17.19 20.30 -1.43
N GLU A 295 -17.06 21.24 -2.35
CA GLU A 295 -18.14 22.17 -2.67
C GLU A 295 -19.08 21.57 -3.70
N VAL A 296 -20.35 21.45 -3.35
CA VAL A 296 -21.41 20.95 -4.24
C VAL A 296 -22.49 22.01 -4.35
N SER A 297 -22.85 22.38 -5.59
CA SER A 297 -23.91 23.34 -5.88
C SER A 297 -24.70 22.90 -7.11
N GLY A 298 -26.04 22.88 -6.98
CA GLY A 298 -26.94 22.39 -8.03
C GLY A 298 -26.69 20.92 -8.40
N GLY A 299 -26.33 20.08 -7.43
CA GLY A 299 -26.04 18.66 -7.65
C GLY A 299 -24.74 18.40 -8.43
N ARG A 300 -23.81 19.36 -8.45
CA ARG A 300 -22.53 19.28 -9.16
C ARG A 300 -21.38 19.80 -8.30
N VAL A 301 -20.22 19.15 -8.40
CA VAL A 301 -18.98 19.62 -7.77
C VAL A 301 -18.53 20.95 -8.36
N ARG A 302 -18.05 21.87 -7.51
CA ARG A 302 -17.49 23.16 -7.89
C ARG A 302 -16.05 23.38 -7.44
N GLY A 303 -15.52 22.49 -6.61
CA GLY A 303 -14.16 22.56 -6.12
C GLY A 303 -13.98 21.87 -4.78
N VAL A 304 -12.81 22.12 -4.19
CA VAL A 304 -12.43 21.63 -2.86
C VAL A 304 -11.96 22.77 -1.98
N GLN A 305 -12.20 22.62 -0.68
CA GLN A 305 -11.59 23.42 0.37
C GLN A 305 -10.42 22.64 0.96
N THR A 306 -9.30 23.32 1.19
CA THR A 306 -8.11 22.74 1.80
C THR A 306 -7.63 23.59 2.97
N ASP A 307 -6.72 23.05 3.77
CA ASP A 307 -5.95 23.83 4.76
C ASP A 307 -4.98 24.85 4.15
N ARG A 308 -4.82 24.86 2.83
CA ARG A 308 -4.01 25.81 2.04
C ARG A 308 -4.83 26.72 1.12
N GLY A 309 -6.15 26.74 1.30
CA GLY A 309 -7.08 27.54 0.50
C GLY A 309 -7.97 26.73 -0.43
N ARG A 310 -8.78 27.46 -1.20
CA ARG A 310 -9.80 26.89 -2.09
C ARG A 310 -9.23 26.65 -3.49
N VAL A 311 -9.62 25.55 -4.11
CA VAL A 311 -9.36 25.27 -5.53
C VAL A 311 -10.68 24.96 -6.23
N THR A 312 -11.04 25.74 -7.24
CA THR A 312 -12.22 25.44 -8.06
C THR A 312 -11.93 24.31 -9.04
N ALA A 313 -12.90 23.42 -9.24
CA ALA A 313 -12.80 22.30 -10.15
C ALA A 313 -14.18 21.76 -10.57
N ASP A 314 -14.29 21.31 -11.81
CA ASP A 314 -15.51 20.67 -12.33
C ASP A 314 -15.54 19.15 -12.12
N ARG A 315 -14.37 18.56 -11.82
CA ARG A 315 -14.22 17.13 -11.51
C ARG A 315 -13.35 16.93 -10.28
N VAL A 316 -13.84 16.13 -9.32
CA VAL A 316 -13.11 15.70 -8.13
C VAL A 316 -13.14 14.18 -8.05
N VAL A 317 -11.97 13.55 -8.03
CA VAL A 317 -11.82 12.10 -7.87
C VAL A 317 -11.39 11.78 -6.44
N ILE A 318 -12.17 10.98 -5.73
CA ILE A 318 -11.83 10.49 -4.39
C ILE A 318 -11.00 9.20 -4.53
N ALA A 319 -9.70 9.31 -4.31
CA ALA A 319 -8.71 8.23 -4.31
C ALA A 319 -8.00 8.09 -2.95
N ALA A 320 -8.73 8.35 -1.86
CA ALA A 320 -8.20 8.51 -0.51
C ALA A 320 -8.11 7.19 0.31
N GLY A 321 -8.23 6.04 -0.34
CA GLY A 321 -8.19 4.71 0.31
C GLY A 321 -9.13 4.61 1.52
N ALA A 322 -8.59 4.19 2.67
CA ALA A 322 -9.33 4.08 3.93
C ALA A 322 -10.06 5.37 4.37
N TRP A 323 -9.63 6.55 3.89
CA TRP A 323 -10.28 7.82 4.19
C TRP A 323 -11.36 8.23 3.20
N SER A 324 -11.55 7.49 2.10
CA SER A 324 -12.58 7.78 1.10
C SER A 324 -13.99 7.96 1.68
N PRO A 325 -14.48 7.15 2.64
CA PRO A 325 -15.78 7.39 3.27
C PRO A 325 -15.84 8.72 4.01
N THR A 326 -14.74 9.15 4.65
CA THR A 326 -14.67 10.43 5.37
C THR A 326 -14.64 11.60 4.39
N VAL A 327 -13.89 11.47 3.30
CA VAL A 327 -13.80 12.49 2.26
C VAL A 327 -15.13 12.62 1.50
N ALA A 328 -15.79 11.51 1.16
CA ALA A 328 -17.09 11.51 0.49
C ALA A 328 -18.18 12.20 1.31
N ARG A 329 -18.16 12.04 2.64
CA ARG A 329 -19.08 12.75 3.55
C ARG A 329 -18.94 14.28 3.47
N LEU A 330 -17.78 14.81 3.10
CA LEU A 330 -17.60 16.25 2.89
C LEU A 330 -18.44 16.78 1.71
N ALA A 331 -18.84 15.90 0.80
CA ALA A 331 -19.77 16.20 -0.31
C ALA A 331 -21.22 15.73 -0.02
N GLY A 332 -21.52 15.31 1.22
CA GLY A 332 -22.82 14.75 1.59
C GLY A 332 -23.06 13.30 1.11
N VAL A 333 -22.02 12.60 0.66
CA VAL A 333 -22.14 11.24 0.11
C VAL A 333 -21.75 10.19 1.15
N GLN A 334 -22.58 9.17 1.31
CA GLN A 334 -22.25 7.99 2.11
C GLN A 334 -21.73 6.88 1.21
N LEU A 335 -20.54 6.38 1.51
CA LEU A 335 -19.99 5.19 0.86
C LEU A 335 -20.15 3.97 1.79
N PRO A 336 -20.33 2.76 1.23
CA PRO A 336 -20.55 1.55 2.01
C PRO A 336 -19.25 0.91 2.52
N ASN A 337 -18.09 1.36 2.05
CA ASN A 337 -16.81 0.80 2.46
C ASN A 337 -16.40 1.25 3.87
N VAL A 338 -15.85 0.32 4.63
CA VAL A 338 -15.47 0.49 6.04
C VAL A 338 -13.96 0.23 6.19
N PRO A 339 -13.20 1.10 6.88
CA PRO A 339 -11.78 0.89 7.06
C PRO A 339 -11.50 -0.17 8.13
N TYR A 340 -10.49 -1.00 7.89
CA TYR A 340 -9.96 -1.97 8.85
C TYR A 340 -8.43 -1.87 8.89
N ARG A 341 -7.87 -2.19 10.04
CA ARG A 341 -6.41 -2.23 10.24
C ARG A 341 -5.85 -3.55 9.72
N HIS A 342 -4.66 -3.46 9.13
CA HIS A 342 -3.83 -4.60 8.76
C HIS A 342 -2.42 -4.41 9.29
N GLU A 343 -1.84 -5.46 9.84
CA GLU A 343 -0.52 -5.41 10.46
C GLU A 343 0.50 -6.25 9.67
N ILE A 344 1.72 -5.75 9.60
CA ILE A 344 2.82 -6.31 8.79
C ILE A 344 4.10 -6.23 9.61
N VAL A 345 4.97 -7.22 9.44
CA VAL A 345 6.31 -7.27 10.01
C VAL A 345 7.40 -7.31 8.94
N SER A 346 8.62 -7.01 9.37
CA SER A 346 9.86 -7.28 8.64
C SER A 346 10.88 -7.89 9.58
N SER A 347 11.54 -8.96 9.14
CA SER A 347 12.61 -9.63 9.87
C SER A 347 13.98 -8.99 9.66
N GLU A 348 15.00 -9.53 10.32
CA GLU A 348 16.39 -9.32 9.91
C GLU A 348 16.63 -9.94 8.52
N PRO A 349 17.59 -9.41 7.73
CA PRO A 349 17.84 -9.91 6.39
C PRO A 349 18.45 -11.32 6.44
N LEU A 350 17.98 -12.18 5.54
CA LEU A 350 18.44 -13.56 5.36
C LEU A 350 19.00 -13.73 3.94
N LYS A 351 19.83 -14.75 3.74
CA LYS A 351 20.21 -15.17 2.38
C LYS A 351 18.95 -15.56 1.58
N PRO A 352 18.91 -15.32 0.26
CA PRO A 352 17.77 -15.70 -0.55
C PRO A 352 17.50 -17.21 -0.46
N PHE A 353 16.28 -17.58 -0.10
CA PHE A 353 15.80 -18.97 -0.10
C PHE A 353 14.34 -19.09 -0.53
N LEU A 354 13.55 -18.02 -0.39
CA LEU A 354 12.13 -18.01 -0.67
C LEU A 354 11.85 -17.30 -2.00
N GLY A 355 11.61 -18.08 -3.05
CA GLY A 355 11.19 -17.59 -4.36
C GLY A 355 9.82 -16.89 -4.32
N PRO A 356 8.74 -17.61 -3.98
CA PRO A 356 7.39 -17.07 -4.05
C PRO A 356 6.98 -16.25 -2.84
N LEU A 357 5.87 -15.53 -2.98
CA LEU A 357 5.06 -15.17 -1.82
C LEU A 357 4.18 -16.36 -1.43
N VAL A 358 4.16 -16.72 -0.15
CA VAL A 358 3.37 -17.82 0.40
C VAL A 358 2.26 -17.25 1.26
N SER A 359 1.03 -17.71 1.04
CA SER A 359 -0.16 -17.32 1.78
C SER A 359 -0.96 -18.54 2.21
N MET A 360 -1.37 -18.60 3.47
CA MET A 360 -2.31 -19.61 3.98
C MET A 360 -3.72 -19.01 3.96
N LEU A 361 -4.48 -19.36 2.92
CA LEU A 361 -5.83 -18.81 2.74
C LEU A 361 -6.74 -19.30 3.90
N GLY A 362 -7.67 -18.46 4.36
CA GLY A 362 -8.52 -18.74 5.53
C GLY A 362 -7.93 -18.23 6.85
N THR A 363 -6.63 -18.40 7.07
CA THR A 363 -5.96 -17.89 8.29
C THR A 363 -5.49 -16.43 8.18
N GLY A 364 -5.31 -15.96 6.95
CA GLY A 364 -4.81 -14.62 6.63
C GLY A 364 -3.27 -14.48 6.69
N LEU A 365 -2.52 -15.51 7.06
CA LEU A 365 -1.06 -15.50 7.06
C LEU A 365 -0.54 -15.35 5.63
N TYR A 366 0.39 -14.41 5.42
CA TYR A 366 1.21 -14.37 4.21
C TYR A 366 2.62 -13.84 4.51
N PHE A 367 3.58 -14.24 3.69
CA PHE A 367 4.96 -13.78 3.77
C PHE A 367 5.71 -13.97 2.45
N SER A 368 6.72 -13.15 2.25
CA SER A 368 7.67 -13.25 1.14
C SER A 368 9.04 -12.83 1.62
N GLN A 369 10.06 -13.05 0.79
CA GLN A 369 11.38 -12.48 1.00
C GLN A 369 11.56 -11.26 0.09
N SER A 370 11.94 -10.15 0.71
CA SER A 370 12.30 -8.90 0.05
C SER A 370 13.62 -9.07 -0.73
N MET A 371 13.87 -8.21 -1.71
CA MET A 371 15.14 -8.19 -2.45
C MET A 371 16.35 -7.82 -1.57
N ARG A 372 16.12 -7.19 -0.41
CA ARG A 372 17.17 -6.92 0.60
C ARG A 372 17.33 -8.07 1.61
N GLY A 373 16.52 -9.11 1.49
CA GLY A 373 16.66 -10.37 2.23
C GLY A 373 15.72 -10.55 3.42
N GLU A 374 14.99 -9.51 3.86
CA GLU A 374 14.06 -9.62 4.99
C GLU A 374 12.85 -10.48 4.62
N ILE A 375 12.33 -11.26 5.57
CA ILE A 375 10.99 -11.79 5.51
C ILE A 375 10.02 -10.65 5.79
N VAL A 376 9.14 -10.38 4.83
CA VAL A 376 8.07 -9.39 4.92
C VAL A 376 6.73 -10.11 4.81
N GLY A 377 5.87 -9.92 5.80
CA GLY A 377 4.59 -10.60 5.83
C GLY A 377 3.67 -10.06 6.90
N GLY A 378 2.42 -10.51 6.89
CA GLY A 378 1.42 -10.05 7.84
C GLY A 378 0.25 -11.00 7.94
N MET A 379 -0.75 -10.59 8.70
CA MET A 379 -2.04 -11.28 8.80
C MET A 379 -3.12 -10.32 9.31
N GLY A 380 -4.36 -10.58 8.92
CA GLY A 380 -5.52 -9.89 9.47
C GLY A 380 -5.84 -10.33 10.90
N ASP A 381 -6.53 -9.47 11.65
CA ASP A 381 -7.14 -9.84 12.92
C ASP A 381 -8.65 -10.01 12.75
N PRO A 382 -9.19 -11.24 12.90
CA PRO A 382 -10.63 -11.50 12.83
C PRO A 382 -11.45 -10.65 13.82
N ASP A 383 -10.83 -10.23 14.92
CA ASP A 383 -11.48 -9.39 15.94
C ASP A 383 -11.12 -7.89 15.78
N GLU A 384 -10.57 -7.47 14.63
CA GLU A 384 -10.28 -6.04 14.41
C GLU A 384 -11.58 -5.26 14.26
N GLU A 385 -11.73 -4.25 15.13
CA GLU A 385 -12.86 -3.33 15.04
C GLU A 385 -12.73 -2.41 13.82
N PRO A 386 -13.85 -2.08 13.16
CA PRO A 386 -13.90 -1.04 12.15
C PRO A 386 -13.23 0.27 12.60
N GLY A 387 -12.34 0.82 11.78
CA GLY A 387 -11.74 2.11 12.06
C GLY A 387 -10.45 2.41 11.32
N LEU A 388 -9.94 3.61 11.61
CA LEU A 388 -8.69 4.13 11.07
C LEU A 388 -7.51 3.89 12.04
N ASN A 389 -7.54 2.78 12.76
CA ASN A 389 -6.45 2.41 13.67
C ASN A 389 -5.21 2.04 12.84
N GLN A 390 -4.09 2.72 13.12
CA GLN A 390 -2.82 2.49 12.44
C GLN A 390 -1.68 2.16 13.40
N THR A 391 -2.03 1.76 14.62
CA THR A 391 -1.07 1.35 15.65
C THR A 391 -0.77 -0.13 15.53
N SER A 392 0.35 -0.58 16.07
CA SER A 392 0.71 -2.01 16.04
C SER A 392 0.47 -2.70 17.39
N SER A 393 0.27 -4.01 17.38
CA SER A 393 -0.12 -4.79 18.56
C SER A 393 0.82 -5.96 18.86
N LEU A 394 0.99 -6.32 20.14
CA LEU A 394 1.68 -7.56 20.52
C LEU A 394 0.84 -8.80 20.15
N ARG A 395 -0.49 -8.67 20.14
CA ARG A 395 -1.42 -9.70 19.68
C ARG A 395 -1.06 -10.18 18.28
N PHE A 396 -0.83 -9.25 17.37
CA PHE A 396 -0.39 -9.55 16.01
C PHE A 396 0.95 -10.27 15.99
N LEU A 397 1.99 -9.78 16.68
CA LEU A 397 3.30 -10.45 16.71
C LEU A 397 3.20 -11.88 17.21
N ALA A 398 2.39 -12.13 18.24
CA ALA A 398 2.20 -13.47 18.78
C ALA A 398 1.48 -14.40 17.80
N ARG A 399 0.38 -13.93 17.18
CA ARG A 399 -0.37 -14.70 16.19
C ARG A 399 0.45 -14.99 14.94
N TYR A 400 1.11 -13.96 14.39
CA TYR A 400 1.95 -14.07 13.21
C TYR A 400 3.17 -14.95 13.48
N GLY A 401 3.87 -14.73 14.59
CA GLY A 401 5.03 -15.52 14.99
C GLY A 401 4.67 -17.00 15.15
N ARG A 402 3.52 -17.31 15.74
CA ARG A 402 3.01 -18.69 15.86
C ARG A 402 2.69 -19.30 14.51
N ALA A 403 1.82 -18.65 13.73
CA ALA A 403 1.38 -19.17 12.44
C ALA A 403 2.55 -19.38 11.46
N LEU A 404 3.49 -18.43 11.41
CA LEU A 404 4.67 -18.56 10.55
C LEU A 404 5.65 -19.63 11.04
N SER A 405 5.92 -19.72 12.35
CA SER A 405 6.83 -20.73 12.89
C SER A 405 6.24 -22.14 12.83
N GLU A 406 4.92 -22.29 12.84
CA GLU A 406 4.26 -23.58 12.62
C GLU A 406 4.35 -24.04 11.16
N LEU A 407 4.30 -23.11 10.20
CA LEU A 407 4.40 -23.41 8.78
C LEU A 407 5.85 -23.52 8.28
N VAL A 408 6.77 -22.75 8.87
CA VAL A 408 8.20 -22.70 8.52
C VAL A 408 9.04 -22.70 9.81
N PRO A 409 9.28 -23.87 10.44
CA PRO A 409 9.90 -23.97 11.76
C PRO A 409 11.23 -23.24 11.92
N GLN A 410 12.06 -23.20 10.88
CA GLN A 410 13.37 -22.54 10.90
C GLN A 410 13.25 -21.01 11.08
N LEU A 411 12.12 -20.40 10.71
CA LEU A 411 11.89 -18.97 10.91
C LEU A 411 11.61 -18.60 12.37
N GLY A 412 11.34 -19.56 13.25
CA GLY A 412 11.14 -19.30 14.68
C GLY A 412 12.33 -18.60 15.34
N ALA A 413 13.56 -18.90 14.90
CA ALA A 413 14.78 -18.29 15.43
C ALA A 413 15.08 -16.90 14.85
N VAL A 414 14.42 -16.52 13.75
CA VAL A 414 14.69 -15.27 13.04
C VAL A 414 14.10 -14.09 13.80
N LYS A 415 14.86 -13.00 13.90
CA LYS A 415 14.45 -11.80 14.64
C LYS A 415 13.54 -10.92 13.82
N LEU A 416 12.44 -10.48 14.43
CA LEU A 416 11.62 -9.40 13.92
C LEU A 416 12.30 -8.07 14.21
N LEU A 417 12.55 -7.29 13.16
CA LEU A 417 13.10 -5.94 13.26
C LEU A 417 12.01 -4.90 13.41
N ARG A 418 10.92 -5.04 12.66
CA ARG A 418 9.85 -4.02 12.65
C ARG A 418 8.49 -4.64 12.51
N GLN A 419 7.51 -3.90 13.01
CA GLN A 419 6.12 -4.00 12.65
C GLN A 419 5.53 -2.64 12.35
N TRP A 420 4.50 -2.64 11.53
CA TRP A 420 3.69 -1.48 11.25
C TRP A 420 2.26 -1.90 10.94
N ALA A 421 1.36 -0.92 10.94
CA ALA A 421 -0.01 -1.13 10.52
C ALA A 421 -0.42 -0.09 9.46
N GLY A 422 -1.31 -0.50 8.57
CA GLY A 422 -2.02 0.36 7.64
C GLY A 422 -3.52 0.13 7.75
N CYS A 423 -4.32 0.96 7.06
CA CYS A 423 -5.74 0.67 6.90
C CYS A 423 -6.05 0.49 5.43
N TYR A 424 -6.83 -0.54 5.11
CA TYR A 424 -7.54 -0.64 3.84
C TYR A 424 -9.03 -0.49 4.11
N ASP A 425 -9.79 -0.21 3.06
CA ASP A 425 -11.25 -0.12 3.09
C ASP A 425 -11.90 -1.35 2.44
N VAL A 426 -12.87 -1.90 3.14
CA VAL A 426 -13.60 -3.12 2.79
C VAL A 426 -15.02 -2.75 2.36
N THR A 427 -15.39 -3.13 1.15
CA THR A 427 -16.76 -3.02 0.64
C THR A 427 -17.59 -4.25 1.00
N PRO A 428 -18.93 -4.16 1.08
CA PRO A 428 -19.80 -5.31 1.39
C PRO A 428 -19.63 -6.53 0.47
N ASP A 429 -19.20 -6.33 -0.77
CA ASP A 429 -18.99 -7.41 -1.75
C ASP A 429 -17.51 -7.71 -2.02
N HIS A 430 -16.61 -7.06 -1.29
CA HIS A 430 -15.17 -7.13 -1.47
C HIS A 430 -14.64 -6.68 -2.86
N SER A 431 -15.45 -5.93 -3.61
CA SER A 431 -15.06 -5.37 -4.92
C SER A 431 -14.86 -3.85 -4.87
N PRO A 432 -14.04 -3.28 -5.78
CA PRO A 432 -13.80 -1.83 -5.85
C PRO A 432 -15.05 -0.96 -6.02
N VAL A 433 -14.90 0.33 -5.74
CA VAL A 433 -15.89 1.38 -6.03
C VAL A 433 -15.27 2.36 -7.02
N LEU A 434 -15.80 2.36 -8.24
CA LEU A 434 -15.29 3.13 -9.38
C LEU A 434 -16.40 3.98 -10.01
N GLY A 435 -16.00 5.04 -10.72
CA GLY A 435 -16.89 5.80 -11.61
C GLY A 435 -17.58 6.97 -10.93
N GLU A 436 -18.63 7.49 -11.57
CA GLU A 436 -19.32 8.70 -11.11
C GLU A 436 -20.21 8.43 -9.88
N THR A 437 -20.23 9.38 -8.96
CA THR A 437 -21.04 9.33 -7.75
C THR A 437 -22.49 9.69 -8.06
N PRO A 438 -23.46 8.82 -7.78
CA PRO A 438 -24.86 9.11 -8.04
C PRO A 438 -25.33 10.37 -7.29
N GLY A 439 -26.01 11.27 -8.00
CA GLY A 439 -26.58 12.50 -7.43
C GLY A 439 -25.59 13.68 -7.29
N VAL A 440 -24.30 13.48 -7.58
CA VAL A 440 -23.30 14.56 -7.54
C VAL A 440 -22.44 14.52 -8.81
N ALA A 441 -22.85 15.27 -9.83
CA ALA A 441 -22.16 15.34 -11.11
C ALA A 441 -20.71 15.85 -10.93
N GLY A 442 -19.77 15.16 -11.57
CA GLY A 442 -18.34 15.49 -11.47
C GLY A 442 -17.64 14.99 -10.20
N LEU A 443 -18.34 14.35 -9.26
CA LEU A 443 -17.69 13.65 -8.14
C LEU A 443 -17.47 12.19 -8.53
N LEU A 444 -16.23 11.72 -8.52
CA LEU A 444 -15.88 10.37 -8.96
C LEU A 444 -15.23 9.57 -7.83
N GLN A 445 -15.44 8.26 -7.83
CA GLN A 445 -14.90 7.32 -6.85
C GLN A 445 -13.79 6.48 -7.47
N MET A 446 -12.73 6.26 -6.69
CA MET A 446 -11.66 5.33 -6.99
C MET A 446 -11.12 4.74 -5.67
N SER A 447 -11.94 3.90 -5.02
CA SER A 447 -11.66 3.37 -3.68
C SER A 447 -12.24 1.96 -3.47
N GLY A 448 -12.23 1.44 -2.24
CA GLY A 448 -12.87 0.17 -1.88
C GLY A 448 -12.14 -1.07 -2.36
N PHE A 449 -10.80 -1.03 -2.45
CA PHE A 449 -10.01 -2.11 -3.05
C PHE A 449 -9.56 -3.20 -2.07
N VAL A 450 -10.07 -3.25 -0.83
CA VAL A 450 -10.02 -4.44 0.06
C VAL A 450 -8.62 -5.08 0.18
N GLY A 451 -7.60 -4.23 0.35
CA GLY A 451 -6.20 -4.66 0.50
C GLY A 451 -5.44 -4.97 -0.80
N HIS A 452 -6.11 -5.11 -1.95
CA HIS A 452 -5.49 -5.51 -3.22
C HIS A 452 -5.34 -4.38 -4.25
N GLY A 453 -5.76 -3.16 -3.92
CA GLY A 453 -5.71 -2.02 -4.85
C GLY A 453 -4.31 -1.71 -5.37
N PHE A 454 -3.25 -1.98 -4.61
CA PHE A 454 -1.89 -1.70 -5.08
C PHE A 454 -1.58 -2.40 -6.41
N MET A 455 -1.89 -3.69 -6.52
CA MET A 455 -1.51 -4.47 -7.69
C MET A 455 -2.38 -4.21 -8.92
N MET A 456 -3.55 -3.57 -8.74
CA MET A 456 -4.48 -3.24 -9.84
C MET A 456 -4.34 -1.80 -10.34
N ALA A 457 -3.61 -0.96 -9.61
CA ALA A 457 -3.54 0.47 -9.89
C ALA A 457 -3.08 0.81 -11.31
N PRO A 458 -2.07 0.12 -11.92
CA PRO A 458 -1.69 0.43 -13.29
C PRO A 458 -2.83 0.30 -14.31
N ALA A 459 -3.58 -0.81 -14.29
CA ALA A 459 -4.68 -1.02 -15.23
C ALA A 459 -5.88 -0.13 -14.93
N VAL A 460 -6.31 -0.06 -13.66
CA VAL A 460 -7.51 0.69 -13.25
C VAL A 460 -7.32 2.19 -13.49
N ALA A 461 -6.16 2.75 -13.16
CA ALA A 461 -5.90 4.18 -13.37
C ALA A 461 -5.87 4.57 -14.85
N ARG A 462 -5.26 3.74 -15.70
CA ARG A 462 -5.25 3.93 -17.16
C ARG A 462 -6.67 3.93 -17.73
N ARG A 463 -7.45 2.89 -17.39
CA ARG A 463 -8.85 2.74 -17.81
C ARG A 463 -9.73 3.87 -17.28
N MET A 464 -9.48 4.37 -16.07
CA MET A 464 -10.23 5.49 -15.52
C MET A 464 -9.92 6.80 -16.24
N ALA A 465 -8.66 7.06 -16.58
CA ALA A 465 -8.30 8.22 -17.41
C ALA A 465 -8.91 8.13 -18.83
N GLU A 466 -8.97 6.93 -19.41
CA GLU A 466 -9.66 6.65 -20.68
C GLU A 466 -11.14 6.95 -20.61
N TRP A 467 -11.80 6.41 -19.60
CA TRP A 467 -13.23 6.57 -19.39
C TRP A 467 -13.61 8.03 -19.08
N MET A 468 -12.81 8.74 -18.28
CA MET A 468 -12.97 10.19 -18.05
C MET A 468 -12.79 11.02 -19.33
N GLY A 469 -12.07 10.49 -20.33
CA GLY A 469 -11.93 11.05 -21.67
C GLY A 469 -13.05 10.64 -22.64
N GLY A 470 -14.05 9.88 -22.20
CA GLY A 470 -15.21 9.47 -22.99
C GLY A 470 -15.15 8.05 -23.56
N ALA A 471 -14.09 7.28 -23.27
CA ALA A 471 -14.06 5.87 -23.65
C ALA A 471 -15.14 5.07 -22.91
N LYS A 472 -15.69 4.04 -23.55
CA LYS A 472 -16.60 3.10 -22.90
C LYS A 472 -15.79 1.99 -22.24
N ASP A 473 -16.04 1.75 -20.96
CA ASP A 473 -15.54 0.57 -20.25
C ASP A 473 -16.60 0.14 -19.23
N GLU A 474 -17.02 -1.12 -19.30
CA GLU A 474 -18.09 -1.68 -18.47
C GLU A 474 -17.71 -1.74 -16.99
N ILE A 475 -16.42 -1.70 -16.63
CA ILE A 475 -16.01 -1.77 -15.23
C ILE A 475 -16.56 -0.62 -14.39
N PHE A 476 -16.79 0.56 -14.99
CA PHE A 476 -17.31 1.75 -14.28
C PHE A 476 -18.82 1.69 -14.03
N GLU A 477 -19.56 0.89 -14.80
CA GLU A 477 -20.95 0.54 -14.49
C GLU A 477 -20.98 -0.61 -13.48
N ARG A 478 -20.17 -1.66 -13.74
CA ARG A 478 -20.05 -2.85 -12.90
C ARG A 478 -19.68 -2.53 -11.45
N TYR A 479 -18.69 -1.64 -11.25
CA TYR A 479 -18.19 -1.26 -9.93
C TYR A 479 -18.70 0.11 -9.46
N SER A 480 -19.80 0.61 -10.04
CA SER A 480 -20.47 1.81 -9.57
C SER A 480 -20.94 1.67 -8.11
N VAL A 481 -21.03 2.79 -7.39
CA VAL A 481 -21.67 2.85 -6.06
C VAL A 481 -23.13 2.39 -6.12
N ARG A 482 -23.82 2.58 -7.26
CA ARG A 482 -25.25 2.22 -7.42
C ARG A 482 -25.52 0.75 -7.18
N ARG A 483 -24.57 -0.13 -7.49
CA ARG A 483 -24.75 -1.58 -7.38
C ARG A 483 -25.17 -2.04 -5.97
N PHE A 484 -24.77 -1.30 -4.94
CA PHE A 484 -25.14 -1.60 -3.55
C PHE A 484 -26.60 -1.29 -3.26
N ALA A 485 -27.12 -0.17 -3.79
CA ALA A 485 -28.53 0.17 -3.66
C ALA A 485 -29.43 -0.77 -4.50
N GLU A 486 -28.91 -1.30 -5.60
CA GLU A 486 -29.63 -2.16 -6.53
C GLU A 486 -29.48 -3.66 -6.23
N GLY A 487 -28.67 -4.04 -5.23
CA GLY A 487 -28.43 -5.45 -4.88
C GLY A 487 -27.59 -6.23 -5.90
N ARG A 488 -26.95 -5.57 -6.86
CA ARG A 488 -26.09 -6.17 -7.91
C ARG A 488 -24.65 -6.39 -7.39
N LEU A 489 -24.51 -7.11 -6.28
CA LEU A 489 -23.22 -7.32 -5.61
C LEU A 489 -22.29 -8.23 -6.41
N ILE A 490 -20.98 -7.94 -6.37
CA ILE A 490 -19.94 -8.72 -7.06
C ILE A 490 -18.97 -9.24 -6.03
N LYS A 491 -19.12 -10.50 -5.65
CA LYS A 491 -18.33 -11.10 -4.57
C LYS A 491 -16.97 -11.56 -5.06
N GLU A 492 -15.90 -10.97 -4.53
CA GLU A 492 -14.54 -11.52 -4.64
C GLU A 492 -14.22 -12.31 -3.37
N THR A 493 -13.70 -13.53 -3.55
CA THR A 493 -13.47 -14.45 -2.43
C THR A 493 -12.00 -14.74 -2.18
N PHE A 494 -11.11 -14.44 -3.12
CA PHE A 494 -9.69 -14.76 -3.01
C PHE A 494 -8.93 -13.59 -2.37
N ILE A 495 -9.33 -13.19 -1.16
CA ILE A 495 -8.78 -12.06 -0.40
C ILE A 495 -7.79 -12.56 0.67
N ILE A 496 -6.70 -11.82 0.87
CA ILE A 496 -5.77 -11.98 1.99
C ILE A 496 -6.06 -10.85 2.97
N GLY A 497 -6.41 -11.17 4.21
CA GLY A 497 -6.73 -10.18 5.24
C GLY A 497 -8.10 -10.45 5.84
#